data_AF-A0A7L0IGJ0-F1
#
_entry.id   AF-A0A7L0IGJ0-F1
#
_cell.length_a   1.000
_cell.length_b   1.000
_cell.length_c   1.000
_cell.angle_alpha   90.00
_cell.angle_beta   90.00
_cell.angle_gamma   90.00
#
_symmetry.space_group_name_H-M   'P 1'
#
loop_
_entity.id
_entity.type
_entity.pdbx_description
1 polymer ?
#
loop_
_entity_poly.entity_id
_entity_poly.type
_entity_poly.pdbx_seq_one_letter_code
_entity_poly.pdbx_strand_id
1 'polypeptide(L)'
;FSHEVININLKNKPDWFFEKNPSGLVPVLETSKGQLIWESPITCEYLDEAFPEKKLMPSDPYERACQKMVLEDFSKVTPLIFKHVVAVKDGQDTTALKAEITEKFGKFEEILSKRSTVFFGGNSISMLDYMIWPWFERLEAFQLKDILNHAPKLQCWMEAMKEDPAVKATMTDPQTFKNYLQLYLVNSPEACDYGL
;
A
#
# COMPACT_ATOMS: atom_id res chain seq x y z
N PHE A 1 0.92 21.60 -4.93
CA PHE A 1 0.79 21.12 -6.33
C PHE A 1 -0.62 20.64 -6.63
N SER A 2 -1.09 20.83 -7.87
CA SER A 2 -2.39 20.32 -8.32
C SER A 2 -2.17 19.04 -9.13
N HIS A 3 -3.05 18.07 -8.94
CA HIS A 3 -3.11 16.83 -9.72
C HIS A 3 -4.57 16.55 -10.06
N GLU A 4 -4.77 15.75 -11.09
CA GLU A 4 -6.07 15.20 -11.48
C GLU A 4 -6.01 13.68 -11.30
N VAL A 5 -7.09 13.10 -10.79
CA VAL A 5 -7.21 11.65 -10.64
C VAL A 5 -8.25 11.14 -11.63
N ILE A 6 -7.80 10.28 -12.54
CA ILE A 6 -8.67 9.56 -13.47
C ILE A 6 -8.73 8.09 -13.00
N ASN A 7 -9.87 7.69 -12.45
CA ASN A 7 -10.09 6.31 -12.03
C ASN A 7 -10.32 5.42 -13.25
N ILE A 8 -9.71 4.22 -13.25
CA ILE A 8 -9.85 3.22 -14.31
C ILE A 8 -10.63 2.03 -13.77
N ASN A 9 -11.67 1.62 -14.48
CA ASN A 9 -12.36 0.38 -14.17
C ASN A 9 -11.46 -0.83 -14.51
N LEU A 10 -10.96 -1.52 -13.50
CA LEU A 10 -9.98 -2.60 -13.69
C LEU A 10 -10.61 -3.92 -14.16
N LYS A 11 -11.94 -4.05 -14.07
CA LYS A 11 -12.71 -5.21 -14.57
C LYS A 11 -13.25 -4.99 -15.98
N ASN A 12 -13.33 -3.73 -16.42
CA ASN A 12 -13.70 -3.34 -17.77
C ASN A 12 -12.77 -2.20 -18.24
N LYS A 13 -11.51 -2.53 -18.52
CA LYS A 13 -10.48 -1.54 -18.85
C LYS A 13 -10.75 -0.94 -20.23
N PRO A 14 -10.70 0.39 -20.40
CA PRO A 14 -10.85 1.00 -21.71
C PRO A 14 -9.59 0.75 -22.55
N ASP A 15 -9.77 0.52 -23.85
CA ASP A 15 -8.66 0.17 -24.77
C ASP A 15 -7.54 1.22 -24.80
N TRP A 16 -7.89 2.50 -24.71
CA TRP A 16 -6.91 3.59 -24.71
C TRP A 16 -5.96 3.53 -23.51
N PHE A 17 -6.32 2.87 -22.41
CA PHE A 17 -5.46 2.80 -21.22
C PHE A 17 -4.19 1.99 -21.49
N PHE A 18 -4.22 1.05 -22.43
CA PHE A 18 -3.04 0.29 -22.82
C PHE A 18 -1.98 1.14 -23.54
N GLU A 19 -2.37 2.30 -24.08
CA GLU A 19 -1.43 3.30 -24.60
C GLU A 19 -0.69 4.05 -23.47
N LYS A 20 -1.28 4.08 -22.26
CA LYS A 20 -0.69 4.71 -21.07
C LYS A 20 0.25 3.76 -20.32
N ASN A 21 -0.13 2.49 -20.20
CA ASN A 21 0.71 1.43 -19.67
C ASN A 21 0.37 0.11 -20.39
N PRO A 22 1.31 -0.47 -21.16
CA PRO A 22 1.08 -1.72 -21.88
C PRO A 22 0.68 -2.91 -20.99
N SER A 23 1.09 -2.90 -19.72
CA SER A 23 0.68 -3.91 -18.73
C SER A 23 -0.78 -3.75 -18.28
N GLY A 24 -1.41 -2.61 -18.59
CA GLY A 24 -2.77 -2.27 -18.18
C GLY A 24 -2.91 -2.19 -16.65
N LEU A 25 -1.87 -1.76 -15.94
CA LEU A 25 -1.85 -1.65 -14.48
C LEU A 25 -1.84 -0.18 -14.05
N VAL A 26 -2.43 0.08 -12.89
CA VAL A 26 -2.35 1.35 -12.16
C VAL A 26 -1.38 1.21 -10.98
N PRO A 27 -0.72 2.29 -10.53
CA PRO A 27 -0.83 3.67 -11.01
C PRO A 27 -0.03 3.97 -12.28
N VAL A 28 -0.44 5.02 -13.00
CA VAL A 28 0.31 5.67 -14.08
C VAL A 28 0.24 7.18 -13.85
N LEU A 29 1.38 7.85 -13.90
CA LEU A 29 1.48 9.30 -13.97
C LEU A 29 1.64 9.72 -15.42
N GLU A 30 0.89 10.73 -15.83
CA GLU A 30 1.06 11.43 -17.10
C GLU A 30 1.38 12.90 -16.83
N THR A 31 2.53 13.37 -17.31
CA THR A 31 2.92 14.78 -17.14
C THR A 31 2.28 15.66 -18.23
N SER A 32 2.27 16.97 -18.03
CA SER A 32 1.83 17.94 -19.07
C SER A 32 2.66 17.90 -20.36
N LYS A 33 3.81 17.21 -20.35
CA LYS A 33 4.65 16.95 -21.52
C LYS A 33 4.33 15.61 -22.21
N GLY A 34 3.30 14.90 -21.75
CA GLY A 34 2.94 13.57 -22.25
C GLY A 34 3.91 12.45 -21.83
N GLN A 35 4.71 12.66 -20.77
CA GLN A 35 5.60 11.62 -20.25
C GLN A 35 4.79 10.66 -19.38
N LEU A 36 4.96 9.36 -19.60
CA LEU A 36 4.28 8.31 -18.87
C LEU A 36 5.26 7.64 -17.90
N ILE A 37 4.85 7.52 -16.64
CA ILE A 37 5.62 6.86 -15.57
C ILE A 37 4.67 5.90 -14.85
N TRP A 38 5.02 4.62 -14.74
CA TRP A 38 4.22 3.60 -14.05
C TRP A 38 5.07 2.80 -13.07
N GLU A 39 4.43 1.86 -12.37
CA GLU A 39 4.89 1.19 -11.15
C GLU A 39 4.86 2.10 -9.91
N SER A 40 4.15 1.67 -8.87
CA SER A 40 3.95 2.52 -7.69
C SER A 40 5.25 3.03 -7.06
N PRO A 41 6.33 2.23 -6.85
CA PRO A 41 7.56 2.76 -6.27
C PRO A 41 8.25 3.79 -7.16
N ILE A 42 8.21 3.59 -8.48
CA ILE A 42 8.84 4.49 -9.45
C ILE A 42 8.06 5.81 -9.53
N THR A 43 6.73 5.75 -9.57
CA THR A 43 5.89 6.96 -9.56
C THR A 43 6.11 7.79 -8.30
N CYS A 44 6.18 7.16 -7.13
CA CYS A 44 6.44 7.84 -5.86
C CYS A 44 7.85 8.46 -5.82
N GLU A 45 8.89 7.75 -6.28
CA GLU A 45 10.26 8.28 -6.34
C GLU A 45 10.35 9.47 -7.31
N TYR A 46 9.73 9.37 -8.50
CA TYR A 46 9.66 10.49 -9.44
C TYR A 46 9.02 11.74 -8.83
N LEU A 47 7.89 11.59 -8.12
CA LEU A 47 7.23 12.71 -7.45
C LEU A 47 8.12 13.32 -6.37
N ASP A 48 8.79 12.50 -5.57
CA ASP A 48 9.70 12.98 -4.52
C ASP A 48 10.89 13.75 -5.11
N GLU A 49 11.44 13.31 -6.24
CA GLU A 49 12.56 13.97 -6.91
C GLU A 49 12.16 15.26 -7.64
N ALA A 50 11.07 15.21 -8.40
CA ALA A 50 10.63 16.29 -9.28
C ALA A 50 10.04 17.50 -8.52
N PHE A 51 9.53 17.30 -7.31
CA PHE A 51 8.87 18.34 -6.52
C PHE A 51 9.65 18.67 -5.24
N PRO A 52 10.06 19.93 -5.01
CA PRO A 52 11.04 20.26 -3.96
C PRO A 52 10.47 20.57 -2.57
N GLU A 53 9.14 20.66 -2.40
CA GLU A 53 8.51 21.21 -1.18
C GLU A 53 8.81 20.39 0.09
N LYS A 54 8.60 19.06 0.04
CA LYS A 54 8.85 18.15 1.15
C LYS A 54 9.46 16.87 0.60
N LYS A 55 10.70 16.59 0.97
CA LYS A 55 11.37 15.32 0.65
C LYS A 55 10.89 14.23 1.60
N LEU A 56 10.40 13.13 1.04
CA LEU A 56 9.95 11.93 1.74
C LEU A 56 11.06 10.89 1.83
N MET A 57 11.96 10.82 0.85
CA MET A 57 13.14 9.98 0.91
C MET A 57 14.28 10.66 1.70
N PRO A 58 15.06 9.88 2.47
CA PRO A 58 16.26 10.40 3.11
C PRO A 58 17.26 10.96 2.09
N SER A 59 17.97 12.02 2.48
CA SER A 59 19.07 12.58 1.69
C SER A 59 20.33 11.69 1.72
N ASP A 60 20.55 11.02 2.86
CA ASP A 60 21.66 10.06 3.02
C ASP A 60 21.45 8.83 2.10
N PRO A 61 22.44 8.48 1.26
CA PRO A 61 22.31 7.35 0.33
C PRO A 61 22.09 6.00 1.02
N TYR A 62 22.69 5.78 2.20
CA TYR A 62 22.54 4.53 2.94
C TYR A 62 21.14 4.40 3.54
N GLU A 63 20.63 5.44 4.20
CA GLU A 63 19.26 5.43 4.71
C GLU A 63 18.21 5.28 3.60
N ARG A 64 18.48 5.85 2.42
CA ARG A 64 17.64 5.62 1.23
C ARG A 64 17.65 4.15 0.81
N ALA A 65 18.82 3.52 0.77
CA ALA A 65 18.93 2.09 0.47
C ALA A 65 18.22 1.23 1.54
N CYS A 66 18.34 1.59 2.83
CA CYS A 66 17.61 0.95 3.91
C CYS A 66 16.10 0.98 3.70
N GLN A 67 15.53 2.12 3.30
CA GLN A 67 14.09 2.19 2.99
C GLN A 67 13.70 1.28 1.82
N LYS A 68 14.51 1.26 0.76
CA LYS A 68 14.27 0.39 -0.41
C LYS A 68 14.37 -1.10 -0.07
N MET A 69 15.30 -1.51 0.79
CA MET A 69 15.43 -2.90 1.24
C MET A 69 14.20 -3.36 2.03
N VAL A 70 13.69 -2.53 2.95
CA VAL A 70 12.48 -2.87 3.71
C VAL A 70 11.25 -2.93 2.80
N LEU A 71 11.14 -2.03 1.83
CA LEU A 71 10.08 -2.07 0.82
C LEU A 71 10.15 -3.35 -0.02
N GLU A 72 11.35 -3.78 -0.41
CA GLU A 72 11.56 -5.03 -1.15
C GLU A 72 11.22 -6.27 -0.30
N ASP A 73 11.50 -6.26 0.99
CA ASP A 73 11.04 -7.34 1.87
C ASP A 73 9.52 -7.32 2.05
N PHE A 74 8.89 -6.13 2.07
CA PHE A 74 7.45 -6.00 2.10
C PHE A 74 6.78 -6.45 0.79
N SER A 75 7.42 -6.21 -0.36
CA SER A 75 6.91 -6.60 -1.67
C SER A 75 6.61 -8.11 -1.74
N LYS A 76 7.41 -8.93 -1.05
CA LYS A 76 7.27 -10.39 -0.93
C LYS A 76 6.10 -10.83 -0.05
N VAL A 77 5.57 -9.95 0.80
CA VAL A 77 4.42 -10.23 1.68
C VAL A 77 3.10 -9.98 0.96
N THR A 78 3.09 -9.01 0.04
CA THR A 78 1.86 -8.63 -0.68
C THR A 78 1.16 -9.79 -1.42
N PRO A 79 1.86 -10.74 -2.10
CA PRO A 79 1.22 -11.87 -2.76
C PRO A 79 0.62 -12.87 -1.76
N LEU A 80 1.20 -13.00 -0.57
CA LEU A 80 0.68 -13.86 0.49
C LEU A 80 -0.65 -13.31 1.01
N ILE A 81 -0.75 -11.99 1.19
CA ILE A 81 -2.01 -11.32 1.56
C ILE A 81 -3.06 -11.55 0.47
N PHE A 82 -2.73 -11.39 -0.81
CA PHE A 82 -3.66 -11.69 -1.90
C PHE A 82 -4.14 -13.15 -1.89
N LYS A 83 -3.20 -14.10 -1.74
CA LYS A 83 -3.53 -15.53 -1.63
C LYS A 83 -4.44 -15.81 -0.45
N HIS A 84 -4.20 -15.17 0.70
CA HIS A 84 -5.07 -15.26 1.87
C HIS A 84 -6.48 -14.75 1.57
N VAL A 85 -6.62 -13.56 0.98
CA VAL A 85 -7.92 -12.97 0.65
C VAL A 85 -8.73 -13.85 -0.30
N VAL A 86 -8.09 -14.44 -1.31
CA VAL A 86 -8.74 -15.41 -2.22
C VAL A 86 -9.18 -16.66 -1.46
N ALA A 87 -8.32 -17.22 -0.61
CA ALA A 87 -8.65 -18.40 0.19
C ALA A 87 -9.83 -18.14 1.16
N VAL A 88 -9.88 -16.96 1.82
CA VAL A 88 -11.02 -16.54 2.65
C VAL A 88 -12.32 -16.52 1.84
N LYS A 89 -12.27 -15.91 0.65
CA LYS A 89 -13.43 -15.81 -0.25
C LYS A 89 -13.93 -17.18 -0.70
N ASP A 90 -13.02 -18.11 -0.98
CA ASP A 90 -13.36 -19.47 -1.40
C ASP A 90 -13.68 -20.41 -0.21
N GLY A 91 -13.71 -19.91 1.03
CA GLY A 91 -14.01 -20.68 2.23
C GLY A 91 -12.94 -21.73 2.59
N GLN A 92 -11.70 -21.52 2.13
CA GLN A 92 -10.57 -22.41 2.38
C GLN A 92 -9.93 -22.15 3.75
N ASP A 93 -9.26 -23.16 4.30
CA ASP A 93 -8.45 -22.98 5.51
C ASP A 93 -7.28 -22.05 5.22
N THR A 94 -7.18 -20.98 6.02
CA THR A 94 -6.15 -19.95 5.89
C THR A 94 -5.12 -19.98 7.00
N THR A 95 -5.19 -20.94 7.92
CA THR A 95 -4.36 -21.00 9.14
C THR A 95 -2.87 -20.94 8.82
N ALA A 96 -2.39 -21.75 7.87
CA ALA A 96 -0.98 -21.77 7.48
C ALA A 96 -0.53 -20.45 6.81
N LEU A 97 -1.35 -19.89 5.91
CA LEU A 97 -1.06 -18.61 5.25
C LEU A 97 -0.98 -17.47 6.26
N LYS A 98 -1.90 -17.47 7.22
CA LYS A 98 -1.96 -16.46 8.26
C LYS A 98 -0.76 -16.55 9.20
N ALA A 99 -0.31 -17.76 9.54
CA ALA A 99 0.92 -17.97 10.31
C ALA A 99 2.15 -17.44 9.54
N GLU A 100 2.25 -17.73 8.25
CA GLU A 100 3.34 -17.22 7.40
C GLU A 100 3.32 -15.68 7.32
N ILE A 101 2.15 -15.07 7.08
CA ILE A 101 2.01 -13.60 7.06
C ILE A 101 2.41 -13.02 8.43
N THR A 102 1.96 -13.62 9.53
CA THR A 102 2.31 -13.19 10.89
C THR A 102 3.83 -13.21 11.10
N GLU A 103 4.51 -14.29 10.68
CA GLU A 103 5.98 -14.38 10.75
C GLU A 103 6.66 -13.26 9.95
N LYS A 104 6.19 -12.98 8.72
CA LYS A 104 6.74 -11.88 7.90
C LYS A 104 6.50 -10.52 8.55
N PHE A 105 5.31 -10.28 9.12
CA PHE A 105 5.01 -9.04 9.85
C PHE A 105 5.90 -8.87 11.09
N GLY A 106 6.24 -9.97 11.77
CA GLY A 106 7.19 -9.98 12.88
C GLY A 106 8.55 -9.36 12.52
N LYS A 107 9.00 -9.47 11.27
CA LYS A 107 10.25 -8.82 10.83
C LYS A 107 10.16 -7.30 10.82
N PHE A 108 9.00 -6.74 10.49
CA PHE A 108 8.78 -5.30 10.53
C PHE A 108 8.65 -4.78 11.97
N GLU A 109 8.04 -5.56 12.86
CA GLU A 109 8.04 -5.31 14.31
C GLU A 109 9.48 -5.27 14.86
N GLU A 110 10.34 -6.21 14.46
CA GLU A 110 11.75 -6.21 14.85
C GLU A 110 12.50 -4.97 14.34
N ILE A 111 12.22 -4.51 13.12
CA ILE A 111 12.84 -3.31 12.56
C ILE A 111 12.49 -2.09 13.42
N LEU A 112 11.21 -1.86 13.72
CA LEU A 112 10.79 -0.74 14.56
C LEU A 112 11.34 -0.86 15.99
N SER A 113 11.39 -2.09 16.53
CA SER A 113 11.97 -2.35 17.85
C SER A 113 13.45 -2.01 17.91
N LYS A 114 14.24 -2.43 16.91
CA LYS A 114 15.69 -2.16 16.84
C LYS A 114 15.99 -0.68 16.61
N ARG A 115 15.22 -0.01 15.75
CA ARG A 115 15.38 1.43 15.49
C ARG A 115 14.95 2.30 16.68
N SER A 116 14.02 1.81 17.51
CA SER A 116 13.43 2.57 18.61
C SER A 116 12.80 3.89 18.17
N THR A 117 12.16 3.87 16.99
CA THR A 117 11.49 5.02 16.38
C THR A 117 10.01 4.73 16.16
N VAL A 118 9.22 5.78 15.95
CA VAL A 118 7.77 5.63 15.68
C VAL A 118 7.54 5.16 14.24
N PHE A 119 8.24 5.76 13.27
CA PHE A 119 8.14 5.46 11.85
C PHE A 119 9.34 4.64 11.37
N PHE A 120 9.19 3.97 10.22
CA PHE A 120 10.28 3.20 9.63
C PHE A 120 11.43 4.10 9.15
N GLY A 121 11.12 5.35 8.78
CA GLY A 121 12.11 6.37 8.43
C GLY A 121 12.72 7.12 9.62
N GLY A 122 12.25 6.89 10.85
CA GLY A 122 12.72 7.58 12.05
C GLY A 122 11.59 8.19 12.88
N ASN A 123 11.83 9.38 13.46
CA ASN A 123 10.85 10.08 14.28
C ASN A 123 9.82 10.89 13.47
N SER A 124 9.96 10.90 12.15
CA SER A 124 9.02 11.54 11.23
C SER A 124 8.66 10.58 10.11
N ILE A 125 7.42 10.70 9.64
CA ILE A 125 6.90 9.90 8.53
C ILE A 125 7.74 10.12 7.27
N SER A 126 7.98 9.04 6.52
CA SER A 126 8.82 9.02 5.33
C SER A 126 8.17 8.25 4.18
N MET A 127 8.85 8.19 3.03
CA MET A 127 8.37 7.47 1.85
C MET A 127 7.98 6.02 2.16
N LEU A 128 8.84 5.29 2.88
CA LEU A 128 8.59 3.89 3.21
C LEU A 128 7.27 3.69 3.97
N ASP A 129 6.96 4.59 4.92
CA ASP A 129 5.73 4.51 5.71
C ASP A 129 4.48 4.63 4.81
N TYR A 130 4.48 5.60 3.90
CA TYR A 130 3.40 5.77 2.91
C TYR A 130 3.31 4.59 1.94
N MET A 131 4.43 4.01 1.53
CA MET A 131 4.47 2.90 0.58
C MET A 131 3.89 1.60 1.11
N ILE A 132 3.95 1.36 2.43
CA ILE A 132 3.41 0.13 3.04
C ILE A 132 2.04 0.35 3.70
N TRP A 133 1.70 1.59 4.06
CA TRP A 133 0.44 1.95 4.73
C TRP A 133 -0.82 1.33 4.12
N PRO A 134 -1.03 1.34 2.78
CA PRO A 134 -2.28 0.84 2.21
C PRO A 134 -2.62 -0.60 2.63
N TRP A 135 -1.63 -1.45 2.83
CA TRP A 135 -1.84 -2.84 3.25
C TRP A 135 -2.23 -2.95 4.71
N PHE A 136 -1.66 -2.10 5.57
CA PHE A 136 -1.98 -2.05 7.00
C PHE A 136 -3.37 -1.47 7.26
N GLU A 137 -3.75 -0.43 6.52
CA GLU A 137 -5.09 0.17 6.53
C GLU A 137 -6.18 -0.90 6.31
N ARG A 138 -5.89 -1.88 5.45
CA ARG A 138 -6.85 -2.88 4.96
C ARG A 138 -6.86 -4.20 5.75
N LEU A 139 -6.03 -4.34 6.78
CA LEU A 139 -5.91 -5.60 7.56
C LEU A 139 -7.25 -6.10 8.10
N GLU A 140 -8.14 -5.19 8.53
CA GLU A 140 -9.46 -5.59 9.01
C GLU A 140 -10.33 -6.18 7.90
N ALA A 141 -10.35 -5.55 6.72
CA ALA A 141 -11.07 -6.05 5.56
C ALA A 141 -10.52 -7.39 5.07
N PHE A 142 -9.21 -7.60 5.23
CA PHE A 142 -8.54 -8.85 4.90
C PHE A 142 -8.67 -9.94 5.98
N GLN A 143 -9.34 -9.69 7.11
CA GLN A 143 -9.42 -10.64 8.23
C GLN A 143 -8.04 -11.02 8.84
N LEU A 144 -7.10 -10.07 8.78
CA LEU A 144 -5.72 -10.22 9.24
C LEU A 144 -5.38 -9.28 10.42
N LYS A 145 -6.37 -8.69 11.10
CA LYS A 145 -6.13 -7.72 12.19
C LYS A 145 -5.35 -8.31 13.38
N ASP A 146 -5.54 -9.59 13.65
CA ASP A 146 -4.93 -10.33 14.74
C ASP A 146 -3.46 -10.71 14.52
N ILE A 147 -2.90 -10.54 13.31
CA ILE A 147 -1.44 -10.66 13.10
C ILE A 147 -0.66 -9.62 13.92
N LEU A 148 -1.34 -8.56 14.36
CA LEU A 148 -0.78 -7.49 15.18
C LEU A 148 -0.83 -7.79 16.68
N ASN A 149 -1.46 -8.87 17.14
CA ASN A 149 -1.67 -9.15 18.57
C ASN A 149 -0.36 -9.20 19.37
N HIS A 150 0.75 -9.54 18.71
CA HIS A 150 2.09 -9.62 19.30
C HIS A 150 3.07 -8.61 18.68
N ALA A 151 2.56 -7.53 18.07
CA ALA A 151 3.37 -6.52 17.39
C ALA A 151 3.05 -5.09 17.90
N PRO A 152 3.41 -4.76 19.16
CA PRO A 152 3.07 -3.48 19.77
C PRO A 152 3.70 -2.27 19.06
N LYS A 153 4.89 -2.39 18.45
CA LYS A 153 5.49 -1.28 17.69
C LYS A 153 4.75 -1.03 16.40
N LEU A 154 4.33 -2.08 15.68
CA LEU A 154 3.48 -1.95 14.50
C LEU A 154 2.12 -1.34 14.86
N GLN A 155 1.51 -1.74 15.98
CA GLN A 155 0.28 -1.11 16.47
C GLN A 155 0.49 0.39 16.73
N CYS A 156 1.56 0.75 17.43
CA CYS A 156 1.90 2.16 17.70
C CYS A 156 2.14 2.95 16.41
N TRP A 157 2.88 2.37 15.46
CA TRP A 157 3.09 2.95 14.13
C TRP A 157 1.77 3.14 13.39
N MET A 158 0.86 2.16 13.40
CA MET A 158 -0.44 2.29 12.74
C MET A 158 -1.28 3.41 13.34
N GLU A 159 -1.31 3.57 14.66
CA GLU A 159 -2.01 4.69 15.28
C GLU A 159 -1.37 6.03 14.91
N ALA A 160 -0.04 6.12 14.87
CA ALA A 160 0.65 7.32 14.41
C ALA A 160 0.37 7.64 12.92
N MET A 161 0.29 6.62 12.06
CA MET A 161 -0.06 6.78 10.66
C MET A 161 -1.48 7.32 10.48
N LYS A 162 -2.45 6.80 11.25
CA LYS A 162 -3.83 7.34 11.24
C LYS A 162 -3.91 8.79 11.68
N GLU A 163 -2.92 9.30 12.42
CA GLU A 163 -2.86 10.71 12.82
C GLU A 163 -2.28 11.64 11.76
N ASP A 164 -1.54 11.12 10.77
CA ASP A 164 -0.93 11.92 9.70
C ASP A 164 -2.00 12.57 8.80
N PRO A 165 -1.88 13.87 8.48
CA PRO A 165 -2.88 14.58 7.67
C PRO A 165 -3.10 13.99 6.27
N ALA A 166 -2.04 13.51 5.60
CA ALA A 166 -2.17 12.94 4.27
C ALA A 166 -2.87 11.59 4.32
N VAL A 167 -2.52 10.74 5.30
CA VAL A 167 -3.22 9.48 5.56
C VAL A 167 -4.70 9.73 5.86
N LYS A 168 -5.03 10.60 6.83
CA LYS A 168 -6.42 10.93 7.20
C LYS A 168 -7.25 11.37 6.00
N ALA A 169 -6.67 12.19 5.13
CA ALA A 169 -7.36 12.72 3.95
C ALA A 169 -7.68 11.66 2.89
N THR A 170 -6.98 10.52 2.90
CA THR A 170 -7.13 9.46 1.89
C THR A 170 -7.64 8.12 2.45
N MET A 171 -7.86 8.03 3.76
CA MET A 171 -8.34 6.81 4.40
C MET A 171 -9.73 6.43 3.90
N THR A 172 -9.92 5.13 3.66
CA THR A 172 -11.20 4.54 3.25
C THR A 172 -11.84 3.85 4.44
N ASP A 173 -13.15 4.05 4.61
CA ASP A 173 -13.92 3.32 5.61
C ASP A 173 -13.78 1.78 5.40
N PRO A 174 -13.52 0.99 6.46
CA PRO A 174 -13.34 -0.45 6.34
C PRO A 174 -14.52 -1.19 5.71
N GLN A 175 -15.76 -0.73 5.93
CA GLN A 175 -16.95 -1.36 5.34
C GLN A 175 -17.06 -1.04 3.85
N THR A 176 -16.78 0.20 3.46
CA THR A 176 -16.69 0.60 2.04
C THR A 176 -15.67 -0.27 1.30
N PHE A 177 -14.47 -0.44 1.86
CA PHE A 177 -13.45 -1.28 1.23
C PHE A 177 -13.83 -2.77 1.21
N LYS A 178 -14.47 -3.30 2.27
CA LYS A 178 -15.00 -4.68 2.28
C LYS A 178 -16.02 -4.91 1.15
N ASN A 179 -16.92 -3.96 0.92
CA ASN A 179 -17.95 -4.06 -0.11
C ASN A 179 -17.35 -3.98 -1.53
N TYR A 180 -16.42 -3.04 -1.75
CA TYR A 180 -15.58 -3.00 -2.95
C TYR A 180 -14.91 -4.36 -3.19
N LEU A 181 -14.27 -4.92 -2.17
CA LEU A 181 -13.50 -6.16 -2.27
C LEU A 181 -14.39 -7.36 -2.63
N GLN A 182 -15.60 -7.45 -2.07
CA GLN A 182 -16.56 -8.50 -2.41
C GLN A 182 -16.93 -8.50 -3.90
N LEU A 183 -17.24 -7.32 -4.46
CA LEU A 183 -17.52 -7.16 -5.90
C LEU A 183 -16.27 -7.47 -6.75
N TYR A 184 -15.12 -6.97 -6.32
CA TYR A 184 -13.86 -7.15 -7.04
C TYR A 184 -13.47 -8.63 -7.17
N LEU A 185 -13.69 -9.41 -6.12
CA LEU A 185 -13.36 -10.83 -6.08
C LEU A 185 -14.25 -11.72 -6.96
N VAL A 186 -15.43 -11.23 -7.36
CA VAL A 186 -16.34 -11.91 -8.30
C VAL A 186 -16.26 -11.32 -9.71
N ASN A 187 -15.25 -10.49 -9.99
CA ASN A 187 -15.04 -9.82 -11.27
C ASN A 187 -16.22 -8.93 -11.72
N SER A 188 -16.98 -8.37 -10.78
CA SER A 188 -18.06 -7.43 -11.11
C SER A 188 -17.48 -6.13 -11.70
N PRO A 189 -17.98 -5.64 -12.85
CA PRO A 189 -17.56 -4.36 -13.41
C PRO A 189 -17.95 -3.17 -12.52
N GLU A 190 -18.94 -3.32 -11.65
CA GLU A 190 -19.37 -2.29 -10.70
C GLU A 190 -18.40 -2.14 -9.51
N ALA A 191 -17.42 -3.03 -9.36
CA ALA A 191 -16.52 -3.03 -8.20
C ALA A 191 -15.81 -1.69 -8.01
N CYS A 192 -15.13 -1.19 -9.06
CA CYS A 192 -14.33 0.04 -8.99
C CYS A 192 -15.16 1.30 -8.73
N ASP A 193 -16.46 1.27 -9.01
CA ASP A 193 -17.39 2.39 -8.86
C ASP A 193 -18.27 2.25 -7.60
N TYR A 194 -17.92 1.33 -6.68
CA TYR A 194 -18.68 1.12 -5.45
C TYR A 194 -18.77 2.39 -4.60
N GLY A 195 -19.99 2.84 -4.33
CA GLY A 195 -20.26 4.01 -3.48
C GLY A 195 -20.25 5.35 -4.21
N LEU A 196 -20.11 5.35 -5.54
CA LEU A 196 -20.30 6.51 -6.42
C LEU A 196 -21.72 6.58 -6.99
#